data_AF-A0A3D4RRS5-F1
#
_entry.id   AF-A0A3D4RRS5-F1
#
_cell.length_a   1.000
_cell.length_b   1.000
_cell.length_c   1.000
_cell.angle_alpha   90.00
_cell.angle_beta   90.00
_cell.angle_gamma   90.00
#
_symmetry.space_group_name_H-M   'P 1'
#
loop_
_entity.id
_entity.type
_entity.pdbx_description
1 polymer ?
#
loop_
_entity_poly.entity_id
_entity_poly.type
_entity_poly.pdbx_seq_one_letter_code
_entity_poly.pdbx_strand_id
1 'polypeptide(L)' 'MNVHPEYIVDENSNKKSVVIPFSEWKEIVEEIEELEDIRAYDRAKQEVADELVPFDEAVKEIRARKLE' A
#
# COMPACT_ATOMS: atom_id res chain seq x y z
N MET A 1 4.66 7.95 14.80
CA MET A 1 5.33 8.99 13.98
C MET A 1 5.02 10.37 14.56
N ASN A 2 6.03 11.21 14.75
CA ASN A 2 5.85 12.60 15.20
C ASN A 2 6.37 13.51 14.08
N VAL A 3 5.50 14.35 13.51
CA VAL A 3 5.83 15.20 12.37
C VAL A 3 6.04 16.63 12.88
N HIS A 4 7.06 17.31 12.37
CA HIS A 4 7.42 18.69 12.71
C HIS A 4 7.21 19.60 11.49
N PRO A 5 5.96 20.00 11.21
CA PRO A 5 5.64 20.79 10.03
C PRO A 5 5.92 22.28 10.22
N GLU A 6 6.54 22.89 9.20
CA GLU A 6 6.57 24.33 8.98
C GLU A 6 5.57 24.70 7.88
N TYR A 7 4.79 25.76 8.07
CA TYR A 7 3.74 26.15 7.14
C TYR A 7 4.10 27.43 6.39
N ILE A 8 3.97 27.39 5.07
CA ILE A 8 4.00 28.58 4.22
C ILE A 8 2.55 29.07 4.09
N VAL A 9 2.29 30.30 4.51
CA VAL A 9 0.96 30.91 4.51
C VAL A 9 0.83 32.00 3.45
N ASP A 10 -0.41 32.28 3.02
CA ASP A 10 -0.72 33.42 2.14
C ASP A 10 -0.88 34.74 2.92
N GLU A 11 -1.21 35.83 2.22
CA GLU A 11 -1.43 37.16 2.80
C GLU A 11 -2.57 37.20 3.83
N ASN A 12 -3.51 36.26 3.75
CA ASN A 12 -4.64 36.11 4.67
C ASN A 12 -4.35 35.11 5.79
N SER A 13 -3.08 34.69 5.96
CA SER A 13 -2.65 33.67 6.92
C SER A 13 -3.23 32.26 6.68
N ASN A 14 -3.75 31.99 5.48
CA ASN A 14 -4.18 30.63 5.13
C ASN A 14 -2.97 29.77 4.79
N LYS A 15 -2.93 28.54 5.29
CA LYS A 15 -1.87 27.56 5.01
C LYS A 15 -1.93 27.14 3.53
N LYS A 16 -0.87 27.44 2.78
CA LYS A 16 -0.75 27.12 1.35
C LYS A 16 0.05 25.84 1.11
N SER A 17 1.13 25.64 1.86
CA SER A 17 1.94 24.43 1.79
C SER A 17 2.61 24.13 3.13
N VAL A 18 3.08 22.91 3.26
CA VAL A 18 3.82 22.43 4.43
C VAL A 18 5.21 21.97 3.99
N VAL A 19 6.21 22.28 4.79
CA VAL A 19 7.58 21.79 4.68
C VAL A 19 7.82 20.93 5.91
N ILE A 20 8.33 19.72 5.71
CA ILE A 20 8.72 18.79 6.77
C ILE A 20 10.16 18.33 6.54
N PRO A 21 10.88 17.93 7.59
CA PRO A 21 12.16 17.24 7.45
C PRO A 21 12.06 16.04 6.51
N PHE A 22 13.09 15.88 5.67
CA PHE A 22 13.09 14.80 4.68
C PHE A 22 13.02 13.40 5.30
N SER A 23 13.60 13.21 6.49
CA SER A 23 13.49 11.95 7.24
C SER A 23 12.05 11.62 7.59
N GLU A 24 11.26 12.61 8.03
CA GLU A 24 9.86 12.43 8.37
C GLU A 24 9.00 12.18 7.12
N TRP A 25 9.31 12.85 6.01
CA TRP A 25 8.70 12.52 4.72
C TRP A 25 8.94 11.06 4.33
N LYS A 26 10.16 10.55 4.52
CA LYS A 26 10.50 9.15 4.21
C LYS A 26 9.72 8.17 5.09
N GLU A 27 9.63 8.45 6.39
CA GLU A 27 8.80 7.65 7.31
C GLU A 27 7.32 7.65 6.87
N ILE A 28 6.76 8.80 6.49
CA ILE A 28 5.39 8.88 5.97
C ILE A 28 5.19 7.99 4.74
N VAL A 29 6.14 8.01 3.81
CA VAL A 29 6.06 7.21 2.58
C VAL A 29 6.11 5.71 2.91
N GLU A 30 7.02 5.29 3.80
CA GLU A 30 7.14 3.89 4.20
C GLU A 30 5.84 3.36 4.87
N GLU A 31 5.23 4.16 5.74
CA GLU A 31 3.95 3.80 6.39
C GLU A 31 2.79 3.73 5.39
N ILE A 32 2.79 4.57 4.35
CA ILE A 32 1.79 4.49 3.28
C ILE A 32 1.96 3.20 2.47
N GLU A 33 3.19 2.81 2.14
CA GLU A 33 3.46 1.55 1.43
C GLU A 33 2.99 0.34 2.26
N GLU A 34 3.25 0.32 3.56
CA GLU A 34 2.75 -0.74 4.45
C GLU A 34 1.21 -0.79 4.48
N LEU A 35 0.54 0.37 4.51
CA LEU A 35 -0.92 0.44 4.45
C LEU A 35 -1.47 -0.04 3.10
N GLU A 36 -0.75 0.19 2.01
CA GLU A 36 -1.11 -0.34 0.69
C GLU A 36 -1.01 -1.87 0.64
N ASP A 37 0.03 -2.44 1.23
CA ASP A 37 0.20 -3.90 1.33
C ASP A 37 -0.92 -4.53 2.15
N ILE A 38 -1.31 -3.93 3.28
CA ILE A 38 -2.45 -4.39 4.08
C ILE A 38 -3.74 -4.37 3.25
N ARG A 39 -4.00 -3.28 2.51
CA ARG A 39 -5.18 -3.18 1.64
C ARG A 39 -5.15 -4.19 0.50
N ALA A 40 -3.98 -4.48 -0.05
CA ALA A 40 -3.81 -5.50 -1.08
C ALA A 40 -4.15 -6.89 -0.54
N TYR A 41 -3.67 -7.22 0.67
CA TYR A 41 -4.02 -8.45 1.36
C TYR A 41 -5.52 -8.56 1.62
N ASP A 42 -6.16 -7.51 2.14
CA ASP A 42 -7.60 -7.51 2.42
C ASP A 42 -8.43 -7.72 1.15
N ARG A 43 -8.06 -7.08 0.03
CA ARG A 43 -8.70 -7.30 -1.27
C ARG A 43 -8.53 -8.75 -1.72
N ALA A 44 -7.30 -9.27 -1.71
CA ALA A 44 -7.03 -10.65 -2.08
C ALA A 44 -7.79 -11.65 -1.20
N LYS A 45 -8.00 -11.34 0.09
CA LYS A 45 -8.79 -12.15 1.01
C LYS A 45 -10.29 -12.04 0.80
N GLN A 46 -10.81 -10.88 0.43
CA GLN A 46 -12.22 -10.68 0.10
C GLN A 46 -12.59 -11.32 -1.24
N GLU A 47 -11.64 -11.38 -2.17
CA GLU A 47 -11.75 -12.09 -3.45
C GLU A 47 -11.72 -13.62 -3.29
N VAL A 48 -11.52 -14.16 -2.06
CA VAL A 48 -11.69 -15.59 -1.73
C VAL A 48 -13.18 -15.98 -1.71
N ALA A 49 -13.88 -15.67 -2.78
CA ALA A 49 -14.86 -16.55 -3.38
C ALA A 49 -14.20 -17.53 -4.38
N ASP A 50 -12.87 -17.49 -4.52
CA ASP A 50 -12.12 -18.44 -5.34
C ASP A 50 -12.21 -19.88 -4.84
N GLU A 51 -12.21 -20.79 -5.80
CA GLU A 51 -12.31 -22.23 -5.65
C GLU A 51 -11.16 -22.78 -4.80
N LEU A 52 -11.51 -23.40 -3.66
CA LEU A 52 -10.53 -24.08 -2.81
C LEU A 52 -10.12 -25.41 -3.46
N VAL A 53 -9.04 -25.37 -4.25
CA VAL A 53 -8.44 -26.58 -4.85
C VAL A 53 -7.33 -27.16 -3.96
N PRO A 54 -7.22 -28.50 -3.84
CA PRO A 54 -6.08 -29.15 -3.21
C PRO A 54 -4.75 -28.74 -3.86
N PHE A 55 -3.68 -28.64 -3.07
CA PHE A 55 -2.36 -28.21 -3.54
C PHE A 55 -1.86 -29.02 -4.76
N ASP A 56 -2.04 -30.34 -4.73
CA ASP A 56 -1.60 -31.22 -5.82
C ASP A 56 -2.35 -30.94 -7.14
N GLU A 57 -3.60 -30.51 -7.06
CA GLU A 57 -4.44 -30.15 -8.20
C GLU A 57 -4.02 -28.79 -8.77
N ALA A 58 -3.86 -27.78 -7.91
CA ALA A 58 -3.34 -26.47 -8.31
C ALA A 58 -1.98 -26.57 -9.01
N VAL A 59 -1.07 -27.40 -8.49
CA VAL A 59 0.25 -27.61 -9.11
C VAL A 59 0.14 -28.26 -10.49
N LYS A 60 -0.79 -29.19 -10.70
CA LYS A 60 -1.03 -29.81 -12.01
C LYS A 60 -1.55 -28.78 -13.01
N GLU A 61 -2.54 -27.97 -12.63
CA GLU A 61 -3.13 -26.95 -13.50
C GLU A 61 -2.11 -25.88 -13.93
N ILE A 62 -1.34 -25.35 -12.98
CA ILE A 62 -0.31 -24.34 -13.26
C ILE A 62 0.74 -24.87 -14.25
N ARG A 63 1.14 -26.15 -14.10
CA ARG A 63 2.11 -26.79 -15.01
C ARG A 63 1.53 -27.01 -16.39
N ALA A 64 0.26 -27.43 -16.48
CA ALA A 64 -0.42 -27.62 -17.76
C ALA A 64 -0.54 -26.30 -18.54
N ARG A 65 -0.91 -25.21 -17.86
CA ARG A 65 -1.10 -23.87 -18.46
C ARG A 65 0.21 -23.20 -18.92
N LYS A 66 1.37 -23.59 -18.36
CA LYS A 66 2.69 -23.12 -18.80
C LYS A 66 3.24 -23.87 -20.02
N LEU A 67 2.59 -24.96 -20.44
CA LEU A 67 3.02 -25.80 -21.55
C LEU A 67 2.33 -25.45 -22.89
N GLU A 68 1.37 -24.52 -22.87
CA GLU A 68 0.75 -23.86 -24.03
C GLU A 68 1.47 -22.55 -24.37
#